data_AF-A0A645J545-F1
#
_entry.id   AF-A0A645J545-F1
#
_cell.length_a   1.000
_cell.length_b   1.000
_cell.length_c   1.000
_cell.angle_alpha   90.00
_cell.angle_beta   90.00
_cell.angle_gamma   90.00
#
_symmetry.space_group_name_H-M   'P 1'
#
loop_
_entity.id
_entity.type
_entity.pdbx_description
1 polymer ?
#
loop_
_entity_poly.entity_id
_entity_poly.type
_entity_poly.pdbx_seq_one_letter_code
_entity_poly.pdbx_strand_id
1 'polypeptide(L)'
;MFEAHEKDTGDEAYLVVKTDPGFLKMEFCKLEESAPYARLWDMDVMKPSGESISREEIGFAERGCFVCGKAGRGCYSRRLHLADEVQTAYHRLLESLPE
;
A
#
# COMPACT_ATOMS: atom_id res chain seq x y z
N MET A 1 21.62 -1.25 3.26
CA MET A 1 21.09 -1.41 4.63
C MET A 1 19.75 -2.13 4.49
N PHE A 2 19.48 -3.09 5.36
CA PHE A 2 18.26 -3.89 5.38
C PHE A 2 17.91 -4.15 6.84
N GLU A 3 16.65 -3.93 7.19
CA GLU A 3 16.09 -4.17 8.52
C GLU A 3 14.67 -4.69 8.35
N ALA A 4 14.27 -5.71 9.12
CA ALA A 4 12.94 -6.30 9.05
C ALA A 4 12.44 -6.67 10.44
N HIS A 5 11.14 -6.53 10.65
CA HIS A 5 10.46 -6.79 11.91
C HIS A 5 9.17 -7.56 11.67
N GLU A 6 8.94 -8.60 12.46
CA GLU A 6 7.66 -9.31 12.54
C GLU A 6 6.90 -8.76 13.75
N LYS A 7 5.67 -8.29 13.54
CA LYS A 7 4.84 -7.66 14.58
C LYS A 7 3.40 -8.14 14.48
N ASP A 8 2.68 -8.08 15.60
CA ASP A 8 1.24 -8.38 15.65
C ASP A 8 0.40 -7.47 14.72
N THR A 9 0.95 -6.31 14.33
CA THR A 9 0.35 -5.36 13.40
C THR A 9 0.70 -5.62 11.93
N GLY A 10 1.43 -6.70 11.64
CA GLY A 10 1.95 -7.04 10.32
C GLY A 10 3.46 -6.85 10.19
N ASP A 11 4.06 -7.59 9.26
CA ASP A 11 5.49 -7.55 8.99
C ASP A 11 5.88 -6.25 8.27
N GLU A 12 7.05 -5.71 8.62
CA GLU A 12 7.60 -4.49 8.02
C GLU A 12 9.08 -4.63 7.71
N ALA A 13 9.56 -3.94 6.68
CA ALA A 13 10.97 -3.89 6.34
C ALA A 13 11.39 -2.53 5.80
N TYR A 14 12.64 -2.14 6.12
CA TYR A 14 13.29 -0.94 5.64
C TYR A 14 14.50 -1.32 4.79
N LEU A 15 14.56 -0.80 3.56
CA LEU A 15 15.62 -1.10 2.60
C LEU A 15 16.24 0.18 2.05
N VAL A 16 17.57 0.25 2.08
CA VAL A 16 18.33 1.27 1.35
C VAL A 16 18.89 0.64 0.09
N VAL A 17 18.35 1.07 -1.06
CA VAL A 17 18.65 0.52 -2.38
C VAL A 17 19.24 1.62 -3.27
N LYS A 18 20.28 1.30 -4.05
CA LYS A 18 20.88 2.23 -5.02
C LYS A 18 20.15 2.13 -6.35
N THR A 19 19.06 2.88 -6.50
CA THR A 19 18.23 2.90 -7.71
C THR A 19 17.56 4.27 -7.89
N ASP A 20 16.96 4.52 -9.06
CA ASP A 20 16.07 5.65 -9.25
C ASP A 20 14.81 5.48 -8.36
N PRO A 21 14.50 6.45 -7.47
CA PRO A 21 13.35 6.35 -6.57
C PRO A 21 12.00 6.29 -7.29
N GLY A 22 11.84 7.01 -8.39
CA GLY A 22 10.58 7.05 -9.16
C GLY A 22 10.30 5.70 -9.84
N PHE A 23 11.33 5.12 -10.47
CA PHE A 23 11.29 3.78 -11.01
C PHE A 23 10.91 2.74 -9.95
N LEU A 24 11.55 2.77 -8.77
CA LEU A 24 11.24 1.82 -7.71
C LEU A 24 9.79 1.98 -7.21
N LYS A 25 9.32 3.22 -6.99
CA LYS A 25 7.94 3.47 -6.57
C LYS A 25 6.94 2.97 -7.62
N MET A 26 7.25 3.13 -8.91
CA MET A 26 6.43 2.61 -10.01
C MET A 26 6.31 1.09 -9.94
N GLU A 27 7.42 0.36 -9.78
CA GLU A 27 7.38 -1.10 -9.68
C GLU A 27 6.61 -1.57 -8.43
N PHE A 28 6.77 -0.87 -7.29
CA PHE A 28 5.97 -1.15 -6.10
C PHE A 28 4.48 -0.90 -6.31
N CYS A 29 4.09 0.18 -6.99
CA CYS A 29 2.69 0.43 -7.31
C CYS A 29 2.09 -0.66 -8.22
N LYS A 30 2.87 -1.17 -9.18
CA LYS A 30 2.45 -2.31 -10.03
C LYS A 30 2.27 -3.57 -9.22
N LEU A 31 3.16 -3.84 -8.26
CA LEU A 31 3.05 -4.99 -7.36
C LEU A 31 1.80 -4.89 -6.50
N GLU A 32 1.50 -3.74 -5.90
CA GLU A 32 0.27 -3.51 -5.11
C GLU A 32 -1.02 -3.70 -5.94
N GLU A 33 -0.95 -3.54 -7.26
CA GLU A 33 -2.09 -3.74 -8.20
C GLU A 33 -2.10 -5.13 -8.85
N SER A 34 -1.09 -5.97 -8.61
CA SER A 34 -0.89 -7.23 -9.33
C SER A 34 -1.89 -8.33 -8.98
N ALA A 35 -2.49 -8.26 -7.79
CA ALA A 35 -3.45 -9.24 -7.29
C ALA A 35 -4.37 -8.62 -6.23
N PRO A 36 -5.52 -9.25 -5.91
CA PRO A 36 -6.40 -8.73 -4.86
C PRO A 36 -5.71 -8.61 -3.50
N TYR A 37 -5.00 -9.64 -3.02
CA TYR A 37 -4.27 -9.60 -1.74
C TYR A 37 -3.14 -8.56 -1.72
N ALA A 38 -2.52 -8.28 -2.88
CA ALA A 38 -1.39 -7.35 -2.97
C ALA A 38 -1.77 -5.92 -2.60
N ARG A 39 -3.07 -5.59 -2.63
CA ARG A 39 -3.60 -4.31 -2.14
C ARG A 39 -3.38 -4.08 -0.65
N LEU A 40 -3.08 -5.13 0.11
CA LEU A 40 -2.78 -5.07 1.54
C LEU A 40 -1.35 -4.61 1.82
N TRP A 41 -0.44 -4.71 0.85
CA TRP A 41 0.93 -4.25 1.03
C TRP A 41 1.01 -2.73 1.08
N ASP A 42 1.83 -2.21 1.98
CA ASP A 42 2.13 -0.79 2.06
C ASP A 42 3.59 -0.52 1.69
N MET A 43 3.82 -0.25 0.41
CA MET A 43 5.18 -0.11 -0.13
C MET A 43 5.46 1.35 -0.52
N ASP A 44 6.12 2.07 0.39
CA ASP A 44 6.57 3.44 0.19
C ASP A 44 8.04 3.56 -0.18
N VAL A 45 8.33 4.57 -1.00
CA VAL A 45 9.70 4.92 -1.40
C VAL A 45 9.98 6.35 -0.97
N MET A 46 11.07 6.52 -0.23
CA MET A 46 11.57 7.82 0.20
C MET A 46 12.72 8.27 -0.70
N LYS A 47 12.71 9.54 -1.10
CA LYS A 47 13.83 10.22 -1.76
C LYS A 47 14.97 10.40 -0.76
N PRO A 48 16.22 10.61 -1.22
CA PRO A 48 17.32 11.00 -0.35
C PRO A 48 17.07 12.31 0.43
N SER A 49 16.15 13.17 -0.03
CA SER A 49 15.69 14.36 0.69
C SER A 49 14.83 14.05 1.93
N GLY A 50 14.39 12.80 2.11
CA GLY A 50 13.49 12.37 3.18
C GLY A 50 12.00 12.45 2.81
N GLU A 51 11.66 12.93 1.62
CA GLU A 51 10.28 13.02 1.13
C GLU A 51 9.81 11.68 0.52
N SER A 52 8.60 11.24 0.83
CA SER A 52 8.00 10.10 0.12
C SER A 52 7.58 10.48 -1.30
N ILE A 53 7.58 9.49 -2.20
CA ILE A 53 7.03 9.63 -3.55
C ILE A 53 5.58 9.16 -3.54
N SER A 54 4.67 10.08 -3.85
CA SER A 54 3.25 9.76 -4.02
C SER A 54 2.97 8.94 -5.28
N ARG A 55 1.80 8.30 -5.36
CA ARG A 55 1.38 7.55 -6.56
C ARG A 55 1.15 8.49 -7.73
N GLU A 56 0.61 9.67 -7.46
CA GLU A 56 0.27 10.67 -8.46
C GLU A 56 1.53 11.26 -9.12
N GLU A 57 2.62 11.44 -8.35
CA GLU A 57 3.92 11.90 -8.87
C GLU A 57 4.47 11.01 -9.99
N ILE A 58 4.12 9.71 -10.00
CA ILE A 58 4.56 8.73 -11.01
C ILE A 58 3.43 8.29 -11.95
N GLY A 59 2.31 9.02 -11.97
CA GLY A 59 1.20 8.80 -12.90
C GLY A 59 0.22 7.68 -12.51
N PHE A 60 0.30 7.15 -11.29
CA PHE A 60 -0.67 6.18 -10.78
C PHE A 60 -1.84 6.90 -10.08
N ALA A 61 -3.02 6.28 -10.14
CA ALA A 61 -4.16 6.73 -9.35
C ALA A 61 -3.92 6.46 -7.85
N GLU A 62 -4.56 7.24 -6.99
CA GLU A 62 -4.56 6.94 -5.56
C GLU A 62 -5.20 5.58 -5.28
N ARG A 63 -4.82 4.94 -4.16
CA ARG A 63 -5.39 3.64 -3.81
C ARG A 63 -6.90 3.74 -3.60
N GLY A 64 -7.62 2.81 -4.21
CA GLY A 64 -9.06 2.64 -3.98
C GLY A 64 -9.34 2.09 -2.58
N CYS A 65 -10.41 2.57 -1.97
CA CYS A 65 -10.96 2.07 -0.70
C CYS A 65 -11.22 0.56 -0.80
N PHE A 66 -10.92 -0.18 0.27
CA PHE A 66 -11.19 -1.63 0.33
C PHE A 66 -12.69 -1.94 0.23
N VAL A 67 -13.55 -1.05 0.71
CA VAL A 67 -15.00 -1.29 0.73
C VAL A 67 -15.67 -0.93 -0.59
N CYS A 68 -15.39 0.27 -1.13
CA CYS A 68 -16.15 0.79 -2.29
C CYS A 68 -15.32 1.12 -3.54
N GLY A 69 -13.99 0.95 -3.50
CA GLY A 69 -13.10 1.21 -4.64
C GLY A 69 -12.88 2.70 -5.00
N LYS A 70 -13.67 3.64 -4.46
CA LYS A 70 -13.42 5.09 -4.60
C LYS A 70 -12.15 5.50 -3.88
N ALA A 71 -11.65 6.70 -4.16
CA ALA A 71 -10.64 7.45 -3.40
C ALA A 71 -10.49 7.02 -1.92
N GLY A 72 -9.48 6.22 -1.59
CA GLY A 72 -9.31 5.62 -0.26
C GLY A 72 -9.14 6.68 0.85
N ARG A 73 -8.28 7.68 0.60
CA ARG A 73 -8.09 8.81 1.53
C ARG A 73 -9.38 9.57 1.82
N GLY A 74 -10.23 9.74 0.80
CA GLY A 74 -11.53 10.38 0.94
C GLY A 74 -12.48 9.60 1.86
N CYS A 75 -12.50 8.27 1.72
CA CYS A 75 -13.32 7.40 2.56
C CYS A 75 -12.82 7.36 4.01
N TYR A 76 -11.50 7.27 4.21
CA TYR A 76 -10.87 7.25 5.54
C TYR A 76 -11.08 8.56 6.30
N SER A 77 -10.72 9.70 5.69
CA SER A 77 -10.81 11.03 6.32
C SER A 77 -12.23 11.42 6.75
N ARG A 78 -13.24 11.01 5.97
CA ARG A 78 -14.66 11.29 6.24
C ARG A 78 -15.38 10.16 6.98
N ARG A 79 -14.67 9.06 7.30
CA ARG A 79 -15.23 7.86 7.96
C ARG A 79 -16.50 7.36 7.29
N LEU A 80 -16.45 7.20 5.96
CA LEU A 80 -17.62 6.83 5.15
C LEU A 80 -18.05 5.37 5.31
N HIS A 81 -17.23 4.54 5.95
CA HIS A 81 -17.50 3.13 6.21
C HIS A 81 -17.33 2.83 7.70
N LEU A 82 -18.16 1.92 8.21
CA LEU A 82 -18.02 1.40 9.56
C LEU A 82 -16.76 0.54 9.67
N ALA A 83 -16.22 0.43 10.89
CA ALA A 83 -15.03 -0.39 11.13
C ALA A 83 -15.23 -1.84 10.66
N ASP A 84 -16.40 -2.44 10.93
CA ASP A 84 -16.71 -3.82 10.55
C ASP A 84 -16.77 -4.01 9.02
N GLU A 85 -17.18 -2.99 8.26
CA GLU A 85 -17.17 -3.04 6.79
C GLU A 85 -15.73 -3.07 6.26
N VAL A 86 -14.85 -2.26 6.84
CA VAL A 86 -13.43 -2.23 6.48
C VAL A 86 -12.75 -3.54 6.85
N GLN A 87 -13.03 -4.08 8.05
CA GLN A 87 -12.50 -5.37 8.49
C GLN A 87 -12.99 -6.53 7.60
N THR A 88 -14.26 -6.51 7.23
CA THR A 88 -14.82 -7.51 6.30
C THR A 88 -14.13 -7.43 4.94
N ALA A 89 -13.94 -6.22 4.40
CA ALA A 89 -13.24 -6.04 3.13
C ALA A 89 -11.76 -6.47 3.21
N TYR A 90 -11.08 -6.17 4.32
CA TYR A 90 -9.71 -6.62 4.58
C TYR A 90 -9.61 -8.15 4.60
N HIS A 91 -10.47 -8.84 5.35
CA HIS A 91 -10.46 -10.31 5.39
C HIS A 91 -10.70 -10.94 4.01
N ARG A 92 -11.58 -10.37 3.18
CA ARG A 92 -11.77 -10.86 1.80
C ARG A 92 -10.51 -10.73 0.94
N LEU A 93 -9.69 -9.71 1.17
CA LEU A 93 -8.40 -9.58 0.48
C LEU A 93 -7.40 -10.61 1.02
N LEU A 94 -7.37 -10.85 2.33
CA LEU A 94 -6.53 -11.90 2.92
C LEU A 94 -6.89 -13.30 2.41
N GLU A 95 -8.17 -13.61 2.28
CA GLU A 95 -8.66 -14.90 1.73
C GLU A 95 -8.24 -15.14 0.27
N SER A 96 -7.72 -14.12 -0.43
CA SER A 96 -7.20 -14.26 -1.79
C SER A 96 -5.71 -14.57 -1.86
N LEU A 97 -5.02 -14.71 -0.71
CA LEU A 97 -3.63 -15.14 -0.67
C LEU A 97 -3.49 -16.54 -1.30
N PRO A 98 -2.46 -16.76 -2.15
CA PRO A 98 -2.17 -18.09 -2.68
C PRO A 98 -1.71 -19.03 -1.55
N GLU A 99 -1.91 -20.33 -1.76
CA GLU A 99 -1.37 -21.40 -0.90
C GLU A 99 0.17 -21.43 -0.90
#